data_AF-A0A968IYD0-F1
#
_entry.id   AF-A0A968IYD0-F1
#
_cell.length_a   1.000
_cell.length_b   1.000
_cell.length_c   1.000
_cell.angle_alpha   90.00
_cell.angle_beta   90.00
_cell.angle_gamma   90.00
#
_symmetry.space_group_name_H-M   'P 1'
#
loop_
_entity.id
_entity.type
_entity.pdbx_description
1 polymer ?
#
loop_
_entity_poly.entity_id
_entity_poly.type
_entity_poly.pdbx_seq_one_letter_code
_entity_poly.pdbx_strand_id
1 'polypeptide(L)'
;GAYAVCFPRARVVTAVFLLFFFTLVRIPAVAYLGLWIAFEIVRAAQANPGLPGVAYLAHVAGFGAGVLLWWGMGGNDEINR
;
A
#
# COMPACT_ATOMS: atom_id res chain seq x y z
N GLY A 1 6.93 -1.10 0.50
CA GLY A 1 7.14 -2.50 0.84
C GLY A 1 7.61 -2.67 2.27
N ALA A 2 8.90 -2.44 2.54
CA ALA A 2 9.56 -2.63 3.83
C ALA A 2 8.76 -2.20 5.08
N TYR A 3 8.16 -1.00 5.06
CA TYR A 3 7.35 -0.50 6.18
C TYR A 3 6.20 -1.45 6.57
N ALA A 4 5.55 -2.08 5.59
CA ALA A 4 4.47 -3.03 5.84
C ALA A 4 4.94 -4.29 6.56
N VAL A 5 6.19 -4.69 6.32
CA VAL A 5 6.85 -5.84 6.96
C VAL A 5 7.27 -5.50 8.39
N CYS A 6 7.81 -4.31 8.60
CA CYS A 6 8.29 -3.86 9.91
C CYS A 6 7.15 -3.52 10.86
N PHE A 7 6.05 -2.97 10.34
CA PHE A 7 4.95 -2.42 11.15
C PHE A 7 3.58 -2.98 10.76
N PRO A 8 3.38 -4.31 10.76
CA PRO A 8 2.12 -4.93 10.31
C PRO A 8 0.93 -4.55 11.20
N ARG A 9 1.18 -4.21 12.47
CA ARG A 9 0.16 -3.80 13.45
C ARG A 9 0.04 -2.29 13.62
N ALA A 10 0.83 -1.49 12.90
CA ALA A 10 0.67 -0.04 12.94
C ALA A 10 -0.73 0.34 12.44
N ARG A 11 -1.30 1.39 13.03
CA ARG A 11 -2.60 1.92 12.64
C ARG A 11 -2.41 3.23 11.91
N VAL A 12 -2.90 3.28 10.68
CA VAL A 12 -2.91 4.49 9.85
C VAL A 12 -4.17 5.28 10.20
N VAL A 13 -4.01 6.57 10.49
CA VAL A 13 -5.15 7.48 10.63
C VAL A 13 -5.60 7.82 9.22
N THR A 14 -6.78 7.34 8.84
CA THR A 14 -7.35 7.52 7.52
C THR A 14 -8.57 8.43 7.63
N ALA A 15 -8.60 9.47 6.81
CA ALA A 15 -9.80 10.27 6.61
C ALA A 15 -10.76 9.50 5.69
N VAL A 16 -11.89 9.06 6.24
CA VAL A 16 -12.96 8.42 5.50
C VAL A 16 -14.05 9.45 5.27
N PHE A 17 -14.38 9.69 4.00
CA PHE A 17 -15.48 10.55 3.61
C PHE A 17 -16.79 9.74 3.63
N LEU A 18 -17.70 10.09 4.53
CA LEU A 18 -19.02 9.47 4.66
C LEU A 18 -20.09 10.47 4.24
N LEU A 19 -20.41 10.52 2.94
CA LEU A 19 -21.48 11.27 2.24
C LEU A 19 -21.65 12.77 2.60
N PHE A 20 -21.80 13.10 3.89
CA PHE A 20 -22.00 14.45 4.45
C PHE A 20 -20.94 14.86 5.50
N PHE A 21 -20.06 13.97 5.96
CA PHE A 21 -19.01 14.31 6.95
C PHE A 21 -17.72 13.51 6.76
N PHE A 22 -16.60 14.08 7.24
CA PHE A 22 -15.32 13.40 7.33
C PHE A 22 -15.15 12.77 8.71
N THR A 23 -14.76 11.50 8.76
CA THR A 23 -14.37 10.84 10.02
C THR A 23 -12.94 10.34 9.92
N LEU A 24 -12.20 10.44 11.04
CA LEU A 24 -10.83 9.94 11.15
C LEU A 24 -10.89 8.56 11.80
N VAL A 25 -10.61 7.51 11.00
CA VAL A 25 -10.63 6.13 11.47
C VAL A 25 -9.21 5.60 11.51
N ARG A 26 -8.89 4.80 12.54
CA ARG A 26 -7.59 4.12 12.65
C ARG A 26 -7.69 2.73 12.05
N ILE A 27 -7.12 2.54 10.87
CA ILE A 27 -7.18 1.28 10.13
C ILE A 27 -5.82 0.56 10.26
N PRO A 28 -5.77 -0.76 10.50
CA PRO A 28 -4.52 -1.51 10.45
C PRO A 28 -3.79 -1.30 9.11
N ALA A 29 -2.49 -1.07 9.15
CA ALA A 29 -1.68 -0.76 7.97
C ALA A 29 -1.80 -1.83 6.88
N VAL A 30 -1.82 -3.11 7.26
CA VAL A 30 -1.99 -4.23 6.32
C VAL A 30 -3.33 -4.18 5.59
N ALA A 31 -4.42 -3.88 6.30
CA ALA A 31 -5.74 -3.78 5.70
C ALA A 31 -5.82 -2.58 4.73
N TYR A 32 -5.26 -1.43 5.13
CA TYR A 32 -5.21 -0.25 4.28
C TYR A 32 -4.37 -0.50 3.01
N LEU A 33 -3.21 -1.15 3.14
CA LEU A 33 -2.34 -1.47 2.01
C LEU A 33 -2.96 -2.52 1.07
N GLY A 34 -3.65 -3.52 1.61
CA GLY A 34 -4.37 -4.51 0.81
C GLY A 34 -5.48 -3.85 -0.02
N LEU A 35 -6.27 -2.96 0.59
CA LEU A 35 -7.29 -2.18 -0.11
C LEU A 35 -6.67 -1.28 -1.19
N TRP A 36 -5.56 -0.62 -0.88
CA TRP A 36 -4.86 0.24 -1.84
C TRP A 36 -4.35 -0.55 -3.05
N ILE A 37 -3.70 -1.71 -2.87
CA ILE A 37 -3.25 -2.56 -3.99
C ILE A 37 -4.43 -3.03 -4.85
N ALA A 38 -5.54 -3.45 -4.22
CA ALA A 38 -6.73 -3.84 -4.96
C ALA A 38 -7.27 -2.68 -5.81
N PHE A 39 -7.28 -1.46 -5.27
CA PHE A 39 -7.69 -0.27 -5.99
C PHE A 39 -6.75 0.06 -7.16
N GLU A 40 -5.42 -0.02 -6.97
CA GLU A 40 -4.43 0.18 -8.04
C GLU A 40 -4.66 -0.81 -9.20
N ILE A 41 -4.97 -2.08 -8.91
CA ILE A 41 -5.25 -3.09 -9.94
C ILE A 41 -6.54 -2.78 -10.70
N VAL A 42 -7.62 -2.41 -10.00
CA VAL A 42 -8.89 -2.01 -10.63
C VAL A 42 -8.68 -0.77 -11.50
N ARG A 43 -7.93 0.22 -11.01
CA ARG A 43 -7.61 1.44 -11.76
C ARG A 43 -6.73 1.16 -12.97
N ALA A 44 -5.77 0.25 -12.84
CA ALA A 44 -4.96 -0.23 -13.97
C ALA A 44 -5.83 -0.88 -15.05
N ALA A 45 -6.81 -1.72 -14.66
CA ALA A 45 -7.71 -2.37 -15.61
C ALA A 45 -8.66 -1.38 -16.32
N GLN A 46 -8.98 -0.26 -15.68
CA GLN A 46 -9.81 0.81 -16.26
C GLN A 46 -8.98 1.86 -17.02
N ALA A 47 -7.66 1.83 -16.93
CA ALA A 47 -6.79 2.81 -17.55
C ALA A 47 -6.79 2.64 -19.08
N ASN A 48 -6.84 3.76 -19.80
CA ASN A 48 -6.73 3.77 -21.25
C ASN A 48 -5.26 3.94 -21.66
N PRO A 49 -4.63 2.96 -22.33
CA PRO A 49 -3.22 3.05 -22.73
C PRO A 49 -2.92 4.17 -23.74
N GLY A 50 -3.92 4.65 -24.46
CA GLY A 50 -3.78 5.71 -25.47
C GLY A 50 -3.84 7.13 -24.92
N LEU A 51 -4.03 7.30 -23.61
CA LEU A 51 -4.09 8.60 -22.95
C LEU A 51 -2.99 8.72 -21.88
N PRO A 52 -2.44 9.92 -21.64
CA PRO A 52 -1.62 10.16 -20.46
C PRO A 52 -2.37 9.73 -19.19
N GLY A 53 -1.75 8.90 -18.38
CA GLY A 53 -2.39 8.29 -17.21
C GLY A 53 -1.38 7.88 -16.14
N VAL A 54 -1.90 7.45 -14.99
CA VAL A 54 -1.08 7.01 -13.86
C VAL A 54 -0.62 5.57 -14.09
N ALA A 55 0.66 5.29 -13.84
CA ALA A 55 1.25 3.96 -13.97
C ALA A 55 0.96 3.09 -12.73
N TYR A 56 -0.32 2.74 -12.50
CA TYR A 56 -0.77 2.02 -11.31
C TYR A 56 -0.01 0.70 -11.05
N LEU A 57 0.32 -0.06 -12.10
CA LEU A 57 1.11 -1.30 -11.96
C LEU A 57 2.55 -1.05 -11.49
N ALA A 58 3.14 0.10 -11.84
CA ALA A 58 4.47 0.46 -11.36
C ALA A 58 4.47 0.73 -9.86
N HIS A 59 3.37 1.26 -9.31
CA HIS A 59 3.24 1.42 -7.85
C HIS A 59 3.19 0.08 -7.13
N VAL A 60 2.40 -0.88 -7.65
CA VAL A 60 2.32 -2.24 -7.09
C VAL A 60 3.68 -2.95 -7.19
N ALA A 61 4.35 -2.84 -8.34
CA ALA A 61 5.68 -3.41 -8.56
C ALA A 61 6.73 -2.78 -7.63
N GLY A 62 6.74 -1.45 -7.47
CA GLY A 62 7.64 -0.74 -6.56
C GLY A 62 7.38 -1.09 -5.09
N PHE A 63 6.11 -1.30 -4.72
CA PHE A 63 5.78 -1.79 -3.39
C PHE A 63 6.39 -3.17 -3.14
N GLY A 64 6.23 -4.11 -4.08
CA GLY A 64 6.78 -5.46 -4.01
C GLY A 64 8.31 -5.47 -4.01
N ALA A 65 8.94 -4.69 -4.88
CA ALA A 65 10.40 -4.51 -4.91
C ALA A 65 10.93 -4.02 -3.55
N GLY A 66 10.24 -3.07 -2.91
CA GLY A 66 10.61 -2.61 -1.58
C GLY A 66 10.40 -3.65 -0.46
N VAL A 67 9.55 -4.66 -0.64
CA VAL A 67 9.47 -5.83 0.28
C VAL A 67 10.66 -6.76 0.03
N LEU A 68 10.93 -7.06 -1.24
CA LEU A 68 12.03 -7.96 -1.63
C LEU A 68 13.40 -7.41 -1.22
N LEU A 69 13.64 -6.11 -1.40
CA LEU A 69 14.90 -5.47 -0.99
C LEU A 69 15.10 -5.53 0.53
N TRP A 70 14.04 -5.31 1.32
CA TRP A 70 14.10 -5.45 2.77
C TRP A 70 14.55 -6.86 3.19
N TRP A 71 13.99 -7.89 2.55
CA TRP A 71 14.40 -9.27 2.79
C TRP A 71 15.83 -9.55 2.30
N GLY A 72 16.19 -9.07 1.12
CA GLY A 72 17.53 -9.28 0.55
C GLY A 72 18.65 -8.62 1.36
N MET A 73 18.34 -7.57 2.12
CA MET A 73 19.30 -6.88 3.00
C MET A 73 19.36 -7.47 4.42
N GLY A 74 18.65 -8.58 4.70
CA GLY A 74 18.65 -9.20 6.03
C GLY A 74 17.79 -8.48 7.07
N GLY A 75 16.86 -7.60 6.66
CA GLY A 75 16.05 -6.81 7.59
C GLY A 75 15.15 -7.65 8.52
N ASN A 76 14.88 -8.91 8.17
CA ASN A 76 14.18 -9.83 9.09
C ASN A 76 15.01 -10.19 10.33
N ASP A 77 16.34 -10.13 10.24
CA ASP A 77 17.24 -10.38 11.37
C ASP A 77 17.20 -9.22 12.37
N GLU A 78 16.80 -8.01 11.95
CA GLU A 78 16.59 -6.86 12.83
C GLU A 78 15.26 -6.93 13.60
N ILE A 79 14.22 -7.52 13.01
CA ILE A 79 12.90 -7.66 13.66
C ILE A 79 12.93 -8.72 14.77
N ASN A 80 13.79 -9.74 14.64
CA ASN A 80 13.84 -10.90 15.54
C ASN A 80 14.88 -10.79 16.67
N ARG A 81 15.58 -9.64 16.79
CA ARG A 81 16.47 -9.32 17.91
C ARG A 81 15.72 -8.51 18.97
#